data_AF-A0A6A6DYX4-F1
#
_entry.id   AF-A0A6A6DYX4-F1
#
_cell.length_a   1.000
_cell.length_b   1.000
_cell.length_c   1.000
_cell.angle_alpha   90.00
_cell.angle_beta   90.00
_cell.angle_gamma   90.00
#
_symmetry.space_group_name_H-M   'P 1'
#
loop_
_entity.id
_entity.type
_entity.pdbx_description
1 polymer ?
#
loop_
_entity_poly.entity_id
_entity_poly.type
_entity_poly.pdbx_seq_one_letter_code
_entity_poly.pdbx_strand_id
1 'polypeptide(L)'
;MYIYHLDSSQFHHTVVPTSILCILLHNSQQTGLGRVMAISKTVIEPRSSGAKQHNDMVVSSLKHGLSATGAEVKIAIALIAGSDTISTAMRATLLSVISNPLVYVKLQHEIDCAIAVRHISSQSKTENPDSCRTFKPTCLKYCAVFILSQT
;
A
#
# COMPACT_ATOMS: atom_id res chain seq x y z
N MET A 1 -14.16 -19.78 12.15
CA MET A 1 -13.51 -18.99 11.08
C MET A 1 -14.07 -17.59 11.21
N TYR A 2 -13.30 -16.67 11.79
CA TYR A 2 -13.82 -15.41 12.35
C TYR A 2 -14.19 -14.43 11.23
N ILE A 3 -15.50 -14.29 11.03
CA ILE A 3 -16.12 -13.17 10.36
C ILE A 3 -15.85 -11.95 11.24
N TYR A 4 -15.20 -10.93 10.70
CA TYR A 4 -15.19 -9.61 11.32
C TYR A 4 -16.63 -9.08 11.27
N HIS A 5 -17.39 -9.41 12.30
CA HIS A 5 -18.61 -8.71 12.65
C HIS A 5 -18.15 -7.32 13.09
N LEU A 6 -18.07 -6.38 12.14
CA LEU A 6 -17.83 -4.98 12.42
C LEU A 6 -19.04 -4.47 13.19
N ASP A 7 -18.91 -4.50 14.51
CA ASP A 7 -19.82 -3.85 15.43
C ASP A 7 -19.71 -2.33 15.22
N SER A 8 -20.77 -1.73 14.66
CA SER A 8 -20.89 -0.29 14.42
C SER A 8 -20.85 0.57 15.69
N SER A 9 -20.81 -0.01 16.89
CA SER A 9 -20.90 0.74 18.16
C SER A 9 -19.59 1.35 18.65
N GLN A 10 -18.42 0.97 18.13
CA GLN A 10 -17.12 1.43 18.65
C GLN A 10 -16.44 2.54 17.84
N PHE A 11 -17.04 2.98 16.73
CA PHE A 11 -16.47 3.99 15.84
C PHE A 11 -16.98 5.41 16.17
N HIS A 12 -17.12 5.76 17.45
CA HIS A 12 -17.68 7.06 17.86
C HIS A 12 -16.64 8.15 18.15
N HIS A 13 -15.34 7.84 18.05
CA HIS A 13 -14.27 8.85 18.16
C HIS A 13 -13.28 8.70 17.01
N THR A 14 -13.26 9.72 16.14
CA THR A 14 -12.36 9.92 14.98
C THR A 14 -12.80 9.30 13.63
N VAL A 15 -14.09 9.33 13.32
CA VAL A 15 -14.56 9.22 11.92
C VAL A 15 -14.56 10.62 11.34
N VAL A 16 -13.76 10.90 10.31
CA VAL A 16 -14.05 12.01 9.41
C VAL A 16 -15.50 11.83 9.01
N PRO A 17 -16.43 12.72 9.41
CA PRO A 17 -17.85 12.45 9.29
C PRO A 17 -18.10 12.03 7.85
N THR A 18 -18.78 10.90 7.67
CA THR A 18 -18.96 10.24 6.36
C THR A 18 -19.46 11.22 5.29
N SER A 19 -20.15 12.29 5.71
CA SER A 19 -20.49 13.45 4.91
C SER A 19 -19.29 14.14 4.23
N ILE A 20 -18.20 14.45 4.94
CA ILE A 20 -16.99 15.07 4.35
C ILE A 20 -16.32 14.11 3.38
N LEU A 21 -16.20 12.83 3.73
CA LEU A 21 -15.60 11.84 2.84
C LEU A 21 -16.41 11.65 1.56
N CYS A 22 -17.74 11.62 1.66
CA CYS A 22 -18.64 11.55 0.51
C CYS A 22 -18.56 12.80 -0.37
N ILE A 23 -18.40 14.00 0.22
CA ILE A 23 -18.20 15.25 -0.53
C ILE A 23 -16.86 15.21 -1.29
N LEU A 24 -15.79 14.76 -0.64
CA LEU A 24 -14.44 14.75 -1.20
C LEU A 24 -14.25 13.67 -2.28
N LEU A 25 -14.85 12.50 -2.11
CA LEU A 25 -14.77 11.38 -3.06
C LEU A 25 -15.83 11.45 -4.17
N HIS A 26 -16.60 12.53 -4.24
CA HIS A 26 -17.62 12.66 -5.26
C HIS A 26 -16.99 12.76 -6.66
N ASN A 27 -17.42 11.89 -7.57
CA ASN A 27 -16.83 11.70 -8.90
C ASN A 27 -17.08 12.86 -9.89
N SER A 28 -17.86 13.88 -9.51
CA SER A 28 -18.06 15.08 -10.35
C SER A 28 -16.86 16.03 -10.31
N GLN A 29 -15.96 15.87 -9.33
CA GLN A 29 -14.75 16.68 -9.22
C GLN A 29 -13.71 16.18 -10.23
N GLN A 30 -13.38 17.01 -11.22
CA GLN A 30 -12.40 16.68 -12.26
C GLN A 30 -10.95 16.68 -11.75
N THR A 31 -10.72 17.14 -10.52
CA THR A 31 -9.40 17.22 -9.87
C THR A 31 -9.44 16.62 -8.46
N GLY A 32 -8.27 16.41 -7.86
CA GLY A 32 -8.15 15.92 -6.49
C GLY A 32 -8.72 14.52 -6.26
N LEU A 33 -9.40 14.33 -5.13
CA LEU A 33 -9.90 13.03 -4.66
C LEU A 33 -11.04 12.47 -5.51
N GLY A 34 -11.89 13.32 -6.10
CA GLY A 34 -12.92 12.87 -7.05
C GLY A 34 -12.35 12.32 -8.35
N ARG A 35 -11.20 12.83 -8.81
CA ARG A 35 -10.46 12.26 -9.94
C ARG A 35 -9.89 10.89 -9.62
N VAL A 36 -9.39 10.69 -8.40
CA VAL A 36 -8.95 9.36 -7.93
C VAL A 36 -10.10 8.37 -7.98
N MET A 37 -11.29 8.77 -7.53
CA MET A 37 -12.49 7.93 -7.61
C MET A 37 -12.89 7.60 -9.06
N ALA A 38 -12.84 8.60 -9.96
CA ALA A 38 -13.11 8.38 -11.38
C ALA A 38 -12.13 7.37 -12.01
N ILE A 39 -10.84 7.46 -11.69
CA ILE A 39 -9.82 6.51 -12.15
C ILE A 39 -10.12 5.11 -11.60
N SER A 40 -10.41 4.98 -10.30
CA SER A 40 -10.79 3.69 -9.69
C SER A 40 -11.93 3.02 -10.45
N LYS A 41 -12.98 3.78 -10.80
CA LYS A 41 -14.10 3.28 -11.60
C LYS A 41 -13.66 2.73 -12.96
N THR A 42 -12.84 3.49 -13.71
CA THR A 42 -12.35 3.03 -15.03
C THR A 42 -11.49 1.77 -14.96
N VAL A 43 -10.80 1.54 -13.84
CA VAL A 43 -9.97 0.35 -13.64
C VAL A 43 -10.81 -0.87 -13.24
N ILE A 44 -11.91 -0.66 -12.50
CA ILE A 44 -12.70 -1.73 -11.89
C ILE A 44 -13.84 -2.19 -12.80
N GLU A 45 -14.44 -1.28 -13.56
CA GLU A 45 -15.51 -1.56 -14.53
C GLU A 45 -15.17 -2.74 -15.48
N PRO A 46 -14.02 -2.76 -16.19
CA PRO A 46 -13.66 -3.89 -17.06
C PRO A 46 -13.30 -5.18 -16.29
N ARG A 47 -13.04 -5.09 -14.98
CA ARG A 47 -12.69 -6.24 -14.12
C ARG A 47 -13.93 -6.86 -13.48
N SER A 48 -14.98 -6.07 -13.28
CA SER A 48 -16.27 -6.53 -12.74
C SER A 48 -17.04 -7.42 -13.73
N SER A 49 -16.78 -7.30 -15.03
CA SER A 49 -17.40 -8.11 -16.09
C SER A 49 -16.70 -9.46 -16.35
N GLY A 50 -15.73 -9.83 -15.51
CA GLY A 50 -15.07 -11.16 -15.56
C GLY A 50 -13.97 -11.30 -16.61
N ALA A 51 -13.51 -10.21 -17.23
CA ALA A 51 -12.72 -10.29 -18.46
C ALA A 51 -11.25 -10.74 -18.30
N LYS A 52 -10.64 -10.74 -17.11
CA LYS A 52 -9.26 -11.23 -16.91
C LYS A 52 -9.03 -11.83 -15.52
N GLN A 53 -8.32 -12.96 -15.46
CA GLN A 53 -7.85 -13.59 -14.23
C GLN A 53 -6.70 -12.74 -13.65
N HIS A 54 -7.04 -11.72 -12.86
CA HIS A 54 -6.07 -10.89 -12.17
C HIS A 54 -6.07 -11.25 -10.68
N ASN A 55 -4.90 -11.37 -10.06
CA ASN A 55 -4.77 -11.78 -8.65
C ASN A 55 -4.28 -10.60 -7.80
N ASP A 56 -5.05 -9.52 -7.79
CA ASP A 56 -4.79 -8.32 -6.99
C ASP A 56 -5.86 -8.10 -5.92
N MET A 57 -5.65 -7.05 -5.12
CA MET A 57 -6.58 -6.59 -4.08
C MET A 57 -7.98 -6.26 -4.62
N VAL A 58 -8.10 -5.86 -5.89
CA VAL A 58 -9.38 -5.50 -6.51
C VAL A 58 -10.22 -6.75 -6.73
N VAL A 59 -9.64 -7.73 -7.41
CA VAL A 59 -10.33 -9.00 -7.71
C VAL A 59 -10.60 -9.78 -6.43
N SER A 60 -9.70 -9.76 -5.45
CA SER A 60 -9.97 -10.39 -4.16
C SER A 60 -11.14 -9.72 -3.45
N SER A 61 -11.25 -8.38 -3.49
CA SER A 61 -12.40 -7.68 -2.89
C SER A 61 -13.72 -8.08 -3.57
N LEU A 62 -13.77 -8.12 -4.90
CA LEU A 62 -14.96 -8.56 -5.65
C LEU A 62 -15.34 -10.02 -5.32
N LYS A 63 -14.35 -10.92 -5.21
CA LYS A 63 -14.56 -12.33 -4.82
C LYS A 63 -15.16 -12.50 -3.41
N HIS A 64 -14.85 -11.59 -2.50
CA HIS A 64 -15.39 -11.60 -1.13
C HIS A 64 -16.77 -10.92 -1.02
N GLY A 65 -17.45 -10.69 -2.15
CA GLY A 65 -18.83 -10.19 -2.17
C GLY A 65 -18.95 -8.67 -2.12
N LEU A 66 -17.86 -7.91 -2.30
CA LEU A 66 -17.97 -6.46 -2.48
C LEU A 66 -18.56 -6.13 -3.86
N SER A 67 -19.50 -5.19 -3.89
CA SER A 67 -19.98 -4.61 -5.16
C SER A 67 -18.86 -3.83 -5.86
N ALA A 68 -18.97 -3.62 -7.18
CA ALA A 68 -18.00 -2.83 -7.96
C ALA A 68 -17.78 -1.45 -7.34
N THR A 69 -18.86 -0.75 -6.98
CA THR A 69 -18.80 0.55 -6.29
C THR A 69 -18.15 0.46 -4.91
N GLY A 70 -18.40 -0.60 -4.15
CA GLY A 70 -17.72 -0.83 -2.88
C GLY A 70 -16.21 -1.05 -3.06
N ALA A 71 -15.80 -1.75 -4.11
CA ALA A 71 -14.40 -1.95 -4.45
C ALA A 71 -13.74 -0.63 -4.88
N GLU A 72 -14.43 0.20 -5.68
CA GLU A 72 -13.97 1.54 -6.09
C GLU A 72 -13.63 2.41 -4.89
N VAL A 73 -14.58 2.54 -3.96
CA VAL A 73 -14.41 3.33 -2.73
C VAL A 73 -13.28 2.77 -1.89
N LYS A 74 -13.21 1.44 -1.71
CA LYS A 74 -12.15 0.79 -0.92
C LYS A 74 -10.75 1.10 -1.45
N ILE A 75 -10.56 1.04 -2.76
CA ILE A 75 -9.25 1.32 -3.40
C ILE A 75 -8.91 2.80 -3.32
N ALA A 76 -9.89 3.68 -3.56
CA ALA A 76 -9.68 5.13 -3.42
C ALA A 76 -9.28 5.51 -1.99
N ILE A 77 -9.98 4.99 -0.98
CA ILE A 77 -9.65 5.23 0.43
C ILE A 77 -8.27 4.69 0.78
N ALA A 78 -7.94 3.46 0.34
CA ALA A 78 -6.64 2.86 0.63
C ALA A 78 -5.48 3.68 0.03
N LEU A 79 -5.66 4.22 -1.16
CA LEU A 79 -4.67 5.10 -1.79
C LEU A 79 -4.48 6.38 -0.98
N ILE A 80 -5.56 7.02 -0.57
CA ILE A 80 -5.53 8.30 0.15
C ILE A 80 -4.93 8.12 1.54
N ALA A 81 -5.39 7.13 2.29
CA ALA A 81 -4.87 6.79 3.61
C ALA A 81 -3.37 6.41 3.56
N GLY A 82 -2.95 5.74 2.48
CA GLY A 82 -1.57 5.33 2.28
C GLY A 82 -0.64 6.43 1.75
N SER A 83 -1.14 7.47 1.10
CA SER A 83 -0.29 8.42 0.37
C SER A 83 0.65 9.20 1.28
N ASP A 84 0.12 9.84 2.32
CA ASP A 84 0.92 10.66 3.23
C ASP A 84 1.77 9.81 4.19
N THR A 85 1.23 8.66 4.60
CA THR A 85 1.92 7.72 5.50
C THR A 85 3.10 7.06 4.79
N ILE A 86 2.94 6.60 3.54
CA ILE A 86 4.04 6.02 2.75
C ILE A 86 5.06 7.07 2.36
N SER A 87 4.64 8.28 1.97
CA SER A 87 5.59 9.37 1.65
C SER A 87 6.48 9.69 2.86
N THR A 88 5.87 9.81 4.04
CA THR A 88 6.60 10.04 5.29
C THR A 88 7.51 8.86 5.64
N ALA A 89 7.02 7.63 5.49
CA ALA A 89 7.80 6.42 5.70
C ALA A 89 9.04 6.35 4.78
N MET A 90 8.85 6.61 3.49
CA MET A 90 9.91 6.61 2.49
C MET A 90 10.94 7.69 2.79
N ARG A 91 10.48 8.91 3.14
CA ARG A 91 11.36 10.00 3.53
C ARG A 91 12.20 9.64 4.76
N ALA A 92 11.56 9.11 5.81
CA ALA A 92 12.26 8.67 7.02
C ALA A 92 13.26 7.53 6.73
N THR A 93 12.87 6.57 5.88
CA THR A 93 13.73 5.46 5.44
C THR A 93 14.97 6.01 4.74
N LEU A 94 14.78 6.83 3.70
CA LEU A 94 15.89 7.36 2.92
C LEU A 94 16.81 8.23 3.78
N LEU A 95 16.24 9.06 4.64
CA LEU A 95 17.02 9.89 5.57
C LEU A 95 17.86 9.03 6.53
N SER A 96 17.28 7.95 7.07
CA SER A 96 18.00 7.03 7.96
C SER A 96 19.15 6.31 7.26
N VAL A 97 18.97 5.99 5.97
CA VAL A 97 19.99 5.34 5.14
C VAL A 97 21.14 6.32 4.83
N ILE A 98 20.84 7.53 4.34
CA ILE A 98 21.90 8.49 3.95
C ILE A 98 22.63 9.08 5.14
N SER A 99 21.99 9.18 6.31
CA SER A 99 22.60 9.75 7.52
C SER A 99 23.54 8.76 8.23
N ASN A 100 23.55 7.48 7.82
CA ASN A 100 24.42 6.47 8.41
C ASN A 100 25.27 5.78 7.32
N PRO A 101 26.56 6.18 7.18
CA PRO A 101 27.40 5.70 6.07
C PRO A 101 27.61 4.18 6.08
N LEU A 102 27.61 3.53 7.25
CA LEU A 102 27.74 2.07 7.36
C LEU A 102 26.50 1.34 6.80
N VAL A 103 25.31 1.90 7.06
CA VAL A 103 24.04 1.38 6.54
C VAL A 103 23.97 1.57 5.03
N TYR A 104 24.38 2.74 4.53
CA TYR A 104 24.42 3.05 3.11
C TYR A 104 25.33 2.09 2.33
N VAL A 105 26.61 1.96 2.72
CA VAL A 105 27.58 1.10 2.04
C VAL A 105 27.13 -0.36 2.04
N LYS A 106 26.53 -0.82 3.14
CA LYS A 106 25.99 -2.17 3.22
C LYS A 106 24.81 -2.38 2.28
N LEU A 107 23.86 -1.45 2.26
CA LEU A 107 22.70 -1.52 1.35
C LEU A 107 23.15 -1.49 -0.12
N GLN A 108 24.13 -0.67 -0.46
CA GLN A 108 24.71 -0.60 -1.80
C GLN A 108 25.34 -1.94 -2.20
N HIS A 109 26.17 -2.53 -1.33
CA HIS A 109 26.78 -3.83 -1.56
C HIS A 109 25.74 -4.95 -1.75
N GLU A 110 24.64 -4.91 -0.98
CA GLU A 110 23.52 -5.85 -1.14
C GLU A 110 22.81 -5.69 -2.49
N ILE A 111 22.60 -4.44 -2.96
CA ILE A 111 22.01 -4.18 -4.28
C ILE A 111 22.95 -4.66 -5.39
N ASP A 112 24.23 -4.33 -5.33
CA ASP A 112 25.23 -4.74 -6.32
C ASP A 112 25.35 -6.25 -6.40
N CYS A 113 25.33 -6.93 -5.26
CA CYS A 113 25.29 -8.38 -5.19
C CYS A 113 23.99 -8.94 -5.78
N ALA A 114 22.83 -8.38 -5.46
CA ALA A 114 21.55 -8.84 -5.98
C ALA A 114 21.51 -8.73 -7.52
N ILE A 115 22.03 -7.63 -8.07
CA ILE A 115 22.19 -7.42 -9.52
C ILE A 115 23.13 -8.47 -10.12
N ALA A 116 24.26 -8.76 -9.47
CA ALA A 116 25.22 -9.75 -9.92
C ALA A 116 24.70 -11.20 -9.86
N VAL A 117 23.87 -11.52 -8.86
CA VAL A 117 23.33 -12.88 -8.63
C VAL A 117 22.06 -13.13 -9.45
N ARG A 118 21.24 -12.11 -9.71
CA ARG A 118 20.05 -12.23 -10.56
C ARG A 118 19.82 -10.92 -11.33
N HIS A 119 19.75 -11.02 -12.66
CA HIS A 119 19.10 -9.99 -13.46
C HIS A 119 17.76 -9.63 -12.81
N ILE A 120 17.59 -8.38 -12.38
CA ILE A 120 16.38 -7.84 -11.69
C ILE A 120 15.10 -7.98 -12.56
N SER A 121 15.25 -8.49 -13.78
CA SER A 121 14.18 -8.87 -14.68
C SER A 121 13.78 -10.34 -14.48
N SER A 122 12.70 -10.54 -13.73
CA SER A 122 11.88 -11.76 -13.64
C SER A 122 12.03 -12.64 -12.38
N GLN A 123 10.94 -12.64 -11.62
CA GLN A 123 10.48 -13.64 -10.63
C GLN A 123 11.17 -13.71 -9.27
N SER A 124 10.42 -13.25 -8.27
CA SER A 124 10.52 -13.69 -6.87
C SER A 124 10.20 -15.19 -6.76
N LYS A 125 11.19 -16.06 -6.99
CA LYS A 125 11.17 -17.42 -6.45
C LYS A 125 12.20 -17.50 -5.32
N THR A 126 11.66 -17.71 -4.12
CA THR A 126 12.37 -18.12 -2.90
C THR A 126 12.96 -19.51 -3.10
N GLU A 127 14.28 -19.62 -3.31
CA GLU A 127 15.03 -20.86 -3.12
C GLU A 127 16.47 -20.57 -2.63
N ASN A 128 16.72 -20.95 -1.36
CA ASN A 128 17.97 -21.30 -0.63
C ASN A 128 19.14 -20.29 -0.45
N PRO A 129 20.01 -20.47 0.57
CA PRO A 129 20.48 -19.40 1.45
C PRO A 129 21.97 -19.07 1.18
N ASP A 130 22.48 -18.05 1.85
CA ASP A 130 23.92 -17.82 2.11
C ASP A 130 24.78 -16.98 1.17
N SER A 131 24.29 -16.32 0.11
CA SER A 131 25.20 -15.43 -0.64
C SER A 131 25.10 -13.94 -0.30
N CYS A 132 23.92 -13.36 -0.05
CA CYS A 132 23.84 -11.94 0.31
C CYS A 132 22.93 -11.69 1.50
N ARG A 133 23.60 -11.41 2.63
CA ARG A 133 23.02 -11.27 3.96
C ARG A 133 22.03 -10.11 3.93
N THR A 134 20.74 -10.44 3.82
CA THR A 134 19.62 -9.50 3.73
C THR A 134 19.73 -8.45 4.83
N PHE A 135 19.50 -7.19 4.47
CA PHE A 135 19.21 -6.10 5.38
C PHE A 135 18.21 -6.60 6.42
N LYS A 136 18.70 -6.88 7.65
CA LYS A 136 17.85 -7.38 8.74
C LYS A 136 16.67 -6.41 8.90
N PRO A 137 15.45 -6.90 9.21
CA PRO A 137 14.25 -6.07 9.38
C PRO A 137 14.36 -5.03 10.50
N THR A 138 15.52 -4.89 11.16
CA THR A 138 15.83 -3.88 12.17
C THR A 138 15.59 -2.46 11.66
N CYS A 139 15.95 -2.13 10.42
CA CYS A 139 15.69 -0.79 9.89
C CYS A 139 14.21 -0.54 9.56
N LEU A 140 13.45 -1.62 9.27
CA LEU A 140 12.00 -1.54 9.17
C LEU A 140 11.36 -1.28 10.55
N LYS A 141 11.94 -1.83 11.63
CA LYS A 141 11.53 -1.51 13.02
C LYS A 141 11.74 -0.03 13.35
N TYR A 142 12.83 0.59 12.89
CA TYR A 142 13.05 2.02 13.07
C TYR A 142 12.00 2.88 12.33
N CYS A 143 11.57 2.48 11.13
CA CYS A 143 10.48 3.16 10.44
C CYS A 143 9.13 3.02 11.14
N ALA A 144 8.81 1.83 11.67
CA ALA A 144 7.54 1.63 12.39
C ALA A 144 7.47 2.48 13.68
N VAL A 145 8.58 2.61 14.42
CA VAL A 145 8.63 3.45 15.62
C VAL A 145 8.48 4.94 15.29
N PHE A 146 9.05 5.41 14.17
CA PHE A 146 8.92 6.81 13.76
C PHE A 146 7.51 7.15 13.25
N ILE A 147 6.85 6.24 12.54
CA ILE A 147 5.47 6.44 12.06
C ILE A 147 4.47 6.42 13.21
N LEU A 148 4.66 5.53 14.20
CA LEU A 148 3.80 5.47 15.39
C LEU A 148 4.00 6.65 16.36
N SER A 149 5.10 7.39 16.26
CA SER A 149 5.36 8.56 17.09
C SER A 149 4.70 9.86 16.56
N GLN A 150 4.14 9.82 15.34
CA GLN A 150 3.53 10.98 14.67
C GLN A 150 2.00 10.87 14.51
N THR A 151 1.40 9.83 15.10
CA THR A 151 -0.06 9.64 15.28
C THR A 151 -0.43 9.86 16.74
#